data_AF-A0A069CUT9-F1
#
_entry.id   AF-A0A069CUT9-F1
#
_cell.length_a   1.000
_cell.length_b   1.000
_cell.length_c   1.000
_cell.angle_alpha   90.00
_cell.angle_beta   90.00
_cell.angle_gamma   90.00
#
_symmetry.space_group_name_H-M   'P 1'
#
loop_
_entity.id
_entity.type
_entity.pdbx_description
1 polymer ?
#
loop_
_entity_poly.entity_id
_entity_poly.type
_entity_poly.pdbx_seq_one_letter_code
_entity_poly.pdbx_strand_id
1 'polypeptide(L)'
;MSLEFDGTRLLQQDKDGNFRQVFPATTVDQVLGLDKIRGVPGPRGPAGPAGPAGEAGKDGKDATGTGSTTNEYGIIIRKSGPMACFIDREADPWRIVFDNGSYMTLDDYPAHPGEKANTVYGWGFAGGWSNSLDDYPITGNLLKMAWGMISIETWKKAAPGKLGYWGRATITNPVNSLDNYDWSKATLGISGGPYDAKQISVIKIAYQLGIWSGKDVEGLGAVKK
;
A
#
# COMPACT_ATOMS: atom_id res chain seq x y z
N MET A 1 -60.45 -0.79 -34.59
CA MET A 1 -59.08 -1.13 -34.15
C MET A 1 -58.88 -2.59 -34.43
N SER A 2 -58.14 -2.92 -35.49
CA SER A 2 -57.87 -4.28 -35.94
C SER A 2 -56.51 -4.75 -35.40
N LEU A 3 -56.45 -6.04 -35.05
CA LEU A 3 -55.21 -6.74 -34.71
C LEU A 3 -54.96 -7.77 -35.81
N GLU A 4 -53.73 -7.82 -36.31
CA GLU A 4 -53.31 -8.76 -37.34
C GLU A 4 -52.06 -9.51 -36.89
N PHE A 5 -52.01 -10.82 -37.16
CA PHE A 5 -50.88 -11.67 -36.86
C PHE A 5 -50.29 -12.20 -38.17
N ASP A 6 -49.05 -11.83 -38.46
CA ASP A 6 -48.37 -12.18 -39.73
C ASP A 6 -47.62 -13.52 -39.68
N GLY A 7 -47.76 -14.27 -38.58
CA GLY A 7 -47.02 -15.51 -38.32
C GLY A 7 -45.78 -15.32 -37.44
N THR A 8 -45.29 -14.08 -37.26
CA THR A 8 -44.12 -13.77 -36.41
C THR A 8 -44.33 -12.58 -35.48
N ARG A 9 -45.25 -11.68 -35.80
CA ARG A 9 -45.51 -10.44 -35.05
C ARG A 9 -47.01 -10.21 -34.93
N LEU A 10 -47.43 -9.72 -33.77
CA LEU A 10 -48.77 -9.19 -33.57
C LEU A 10 -48.73 -7.68 -33.77
N LEU A 11 -49.46 -7.21 -34.78
CA LEU A 11 -49.51 -5.81 -35.18
C LEU A 11 -50.89 -5.22 -34.89
N GLN A 12 -50.91 -3.98 -34.41
CA GLN A 12 -52.13 -3.21 -34.21
C GLN A 12 -52.17 -2.06 -35.20
N GLN A 13 -53.32 -1.89 -35.88
CA GLN A 13 -53.53 -0.73 -36.74
C GLN A 13 -53.83 0.52 -35.91
N ASP A 14 -53.06 1.58 -36.13
CA ASP A 14 -53.34 2.89 -35.57
C ASP A 14 -54.45 3.61 -36.35
N LYS A 15 -54.86 4.78 -35.85
CA LYS A 15 -55.98 5.54 -36.41
C LYS A 15 -55.71 6.08 -37.82
N ASP A 16 -54.44 6.11 -38.24
CA ASP A 16 -54.00 6.57 -39.55
C ASP A 16 -53.84 5.41 -40.55
N GLY A 17 -54.18 4.19 -40.13
CA GLY A 17 -54.14 2.98 -40.95
C GLY A 17 -52.80 2.25 -40.94
N ASN A 18 -51.81 2.69 -40.15
CA ASN A 18 -50.49 2.05 -40.09
C ASN A 18 -50.43 0.96 -39.03
N PHE A 19 -49.72 -0.11 -39.31
CA PHE A 19 -49.56 -1.22 -38.38
C PHE A 19 -48.29 -1.09 -37.54
N ARG A 20 -48.44 -1.18 -36.21
CA ARG A 20 -47.31 -1.15 -35.27
C ARG A 20 -47.28 -2.40 -34.39
N GLN A 21 -46.08 -2.88 -34.12
CA GLN A 21 -45.87 -4.04 -33.26
C GLN A 21 -46.18 -3.67 -31.80
N VAL A 22 -47.13 -4.40 -31.20
CA VAL A 22 -47.64 -4.10 -29.85
C VAL A 22 -46.97 -4.91 -28.75
N PHE A 23 -46.20 -5.94 -29.09
CA PHE A 23 -45.39 -6.71 -28.13
C PHE A 23 -44.01 -7.04 -28.70
N PRO A 24 -42.94 -7.06 -27.87
CA PRO A 24 -41.64 -7.57 -28.28
C PRO A 24 -41.77 -9.00 -28.86
N ALA A 25 -41.04 -9.30 -29.94
CA ALA A 25 -41.15 -10.59 -30.65
C ALA A 25 -40.94 -11.80 -29.72
N THR A 26 -40.05 -11.66 -28.74
CA THR A 26 -39.75 -12.67 -27.71
C THR A 26 -40.96 -13.06 -26.86
N THR A 27 -41.91 -12.15 -26.66
CA THR A 27 -43.13 -12.43 -25.87
C THR A 27 -44.16 -13.20 -26.70
N VAL A 28 -44.21 -12.97 -28.01
CA VAL A 28 -45.11 -13.69 -28.94
C VAL A 28 -44.65 -15.14 -29.12
N ASP A 29 -43.34 -15.38 -29.24
CA ASP A 29 -42.76 -16.72 -29.35
C ASP A 29 -43.10 -17.62 -28.15
N GLN A 30 -43.13 -17.05 -26.93
CA GLN A 30 -43.47 -17.77 -25.70
C GLN A 30 -44.98 -18.05 -25.56
N VAL A 31 -45.84 -17.12 -25.98
CA VAL A 31 -47.31 -17.27 -25.85
C VAL A 31 -47.86 -18.29 -26.86
N LEU A 32 -47.28 -18.38 -28.05
CA LEU A 32 -47.72 -19.33 -29.10
C LEU A 32 -47.02 -20.70 -29.02
N GLY A 33 -46.08 -20.89 -28.09
CA GLY A 33 -45.35 -22.16 -27.92
C GLY A 33 -44.52 -22.56 -29.15
N LEU A 34 -44.16 -21.61 -30.01
CA LEU A 34 -43.36 -21.82 -31.22
C LEU A 34 -41.90 -22.16 -30.90
N ASP A 35 -41.45 -21.83 -29.70
CA ASP A 35 -40.16 -22.26 -29.12
C ASP A 35 -40.09 -23.79 -28.98
N LYS A 36 -41.22 -24.47 -28.76
CA LYS A 36 -41.30 -25.93 -28.58
C LYS A 36 -41.37 -26.73 -29.88
N ILE A 37 -41.56 -26.08 -31.04
CA ILE A 37 -41.60 -26.73 -32.37
C ILE A 37 -40.24 -26.60 -33.08
N ARG A 38 -39.37 -25.68 -32.63
CA ARG A 38 -37.97 -25.66 -33.09
C ARG A 38 -37.26 -26.88 -32.51
N GLY A 39 -36.95 -27.83 -33.39
CA GLY A 39 -36.41 -29.15 -33.07
C GLY A 39 -35.31 -29.09 -32.01
N VAL A 40 -35.30 -30.12 -31.16
CA VAL A 40 -34.34 -30.27 -30.06
C VAL A 40 -32.93 -29.95 -30.58
N PRO A 41 -32.19 -28.99 -29.98
CA PRO A 41 -30.84 -28.72 -30.38
C PRO A 41 -30.04 -30.03 -30.41
N GLY A 42 -29.32 -30.26 -31.51
CA GLY A 42 -28.49 -31.46 -31.65
C GLY A 42 -27.50 -31.58 -30.48
N PRO A 43 -27.00 -32.79 -30.19
CA PRO A 43 -26.05 -32.98 -29.11
C PRO A 43 -24.87 -32.02 -29.27
N ARG A 44 -24.42 -31.44 -28.16
CA ARG A 44 -23.24 -30.57 -28.14
C ARG A 44 -22.08 -31.33 -28.80
N GLY A 45 -21.46 -30.71 -29.80
CA GLY A 45 -20.29 -31.27 -30.46
C GLY A 45 -19.18 -31.61 -29.45
N PRO A 46 -18.26 -32.52 -29.79
CA PRO A 46 -17.13 -32.85 -28.91
C PRO A 46 -16.38 -31.57 -28.53
N ALA A 47 -15.82 -31.56 -27.32
CA ALA A 47 -14.98 -30.46 -26.90
C ALA A 47 -13.85 -30.27 -27.93
N GLY A 48 -13.61 -29.03 -28.34
CA GLY A 48 -12.48 -28.72 -29.20
C GLY A 48 -11.17 -29.16 -28.54
N PRO A 49 -10.11 -29.42 -29.33
CA PRO A 49 -8.80 -29.69 -28.76
C PRO A 49 -8.39 -28.57 -27.80
N ALA A 50 -7.63 -28.92 -26.76
CA ALA A 50 -7.07 -27.93 -25.86
C ALA A 50 -6.32 -26.86 -26.68
N GLY A 51 -6.52 -25.58 -26.32
CA GLY A 51 -5.77 -24.49 -26.94
C GLY A 51 -4.27 -24.71 -26.74
N PRO A 52 -3.42 -24.16 -27.62
CA PRO A 52 -1.97 -24.20 -27.39
C PRO A 52 -1.65 -23.58 -26.03
N ALA A 53 -0.60 -24.08 -25.38
CA ALA A 53 -0.09 -23.45 -24.17
C ALA A 53 0.17 -21.96 -24.43
N GLY A 54 -0.20 -21.11 -23.48
CA GLY A 54 0.12 -19.69 -23.56
C GLY A 54 1.64 -19.49 -23.68
N GLU A 55 2.05 -18.41 -24.34
CA GLU A 55 3.47 -18.05 -24.41
C GLU A 55 4.05 -17.99 -22.98
N ALA A 56 5.27 -18.50 -22.83
CA ALA A 56 6.00 -18.34 -21.57
C ALA A 56 6.04 -16.86 -21.21
N GLY A 57 5.74 -16.53 -19.95
CA GLY A 57 5.86 -15.18 -19.45
C GLY A 57 7.27 -14.67 -19.77
N LYS A 58 7.36 -13.47 -20.34
CA LYS A 58 8.67 -12.86 -20.62
C LYS A 58 9.44 -12.79 -19.31
N ASP A 59 10.67 -13.29 -19.31
CA ASP A 59 11.60 -13.06 -18.20
C ASP A 59 11.58 -11.56 -17.88
N GLY A 60 11.39 -11.23 -16.60
CA GLY A 60 11.44 -9.85 -16.15
C GLY A 60 12.78 -9.30 -16.60
N LYS A 61 12.76 -8.34 -17.54
CA LYS A 61 13.98 -7.67 -17.98
C LYS A 61 14.72 -7.24 -16.72
N ASP A 62 15.93 -7.76 -16.52
CA ASP A 62 16.88 -7.14 -15.61
C ASP A 62 16.86 -5.65 -15.93
N ALA A 63 16.67 -4.82 -14.92
CA ALA A 63 16.52 -3.37 -15.03
C ALA A 63 17.86 -2.70 -15.43
N THR A 64 18.55 -3.22 -16.43
CA THR A 64 19.77 -2.68 -17.02
C THR A 64 19.50 -1.54 -18.00
N GLY A 65 18.25 -1.08 -18.10
CA GLY A 65 17.83 -0.06 -19.08
C GLY A 65 17.40 1.31 -18.55
N THR A 66 17.24 1.51 -17.24
CA THR A 66 16.89 2.81 -16.62
C THR A 66 17.35 2.89 -15.15
N GLY A 67 18.67 3.07 -14.94
CA GLY A 67 19.27 3.80 -13.81
C GLY A 67 18.80 3.55 -12.37
N SER A 68 18.24 2.39 -12.04
CA SER A 68 17.79 2.08 -10.69
C SER A 68 18.93 1.45 -9.90
N THR A 69 19.56 2.23 -9.02
CA THR A 69 20.60 1.73 -8.11
C THR A 69 19.99 0.75 -7.11
N THR A 70 20.63 -0.40 -6.93
CA THR A 70 20.31 -1.35 -5.86
C THR A 70 21.25 -1.14 -4.67
N ASN A 71 20.77 -1.44 -3.46
CA ASN A 71 21.60 -1.49 -2.26
C ASN A 71 22.32 -2.86 -2.15
N GLU A 72 23.10 -3.03 -1.07
CA GLU A 72 23.87 -4.27 -0.80
C GLU A 72 23.01 -5.54 -0.64
N TYR A 73 21.70 -5.39 -0.40
CA TYR A 73 20.74 -6.49 -0.29
C TYR A 73 20.02 -6.79 -1.61
N GLY A 74 20.42 -6.16 -2.73
CA GLY A 74 19.75 -6.29 -4.03
C GLY A 74 18.40 -5.57 -4.10
N ILE A 75 18.08 -4.69 -3.14
CA ILE A 75 16.82 -3.94 -3.09
C ILE A 75 16.97 -2.67 -3.91
N ILE A 76 16.01 -2.41 -4.79
CA ILE A 76 15.93 -1.16 -5.57
C ILE A 76 15.75 0.02 -4.61
N ILE A 77 16.60 1.04 -4.74
CA ILE A 77 16.48 2.28 -3.97
C ILE A 77 15.33 3.10 -4.55
N ARG A 78 14.28 3.32 -3.76
CA ARG A 78 13.03 4.01 -4.15
C ARG A 78 12.91 5.34 -3.43
N LYS A 79 12.22 6.31 -4.06
CA LYS A 79 11.85 7.59 -3.44
C LYS A 79 10.47 7.52 -2.78
N SER A 80 10.22 6.51 -1.97
CA SER A 80 8.94 6.30 -1.27
C SER A 80 9.16 5.79 0.16
N GLY A 81 8.16 5.97 1.01
CA GLY A 81 8.11 5.30 2.31
C GLY A 81 8.22 3.77 2.18
N PRO A 82 8.74 3.08 3.20
CA PRO A 82 8.85 1.62 3.19
C PRO A 82 7.50 0.95 3.48
N MET A 83 7.29 -0.23 2.91
CA MET A 83 6.11 -1.07 3.18
C MET A 83 6.45 -2.31 4.00
N ALA A 84 7.71 -2.70 4.06
CA ALA A 84 8.20 -3.83 4.83
C ALA A 84 9.63 -3.59 5.34
N CYS A 85 10.02 -4.36 6.36
CA CYS A 85 11.40 -4.42 6.81
C CYS A 85 11.78 -5.80 7.33
N PHE A 86 13.08 -6.08 7.38
CA PHE A 86 13.67 -7.19 8.12
C PHE A 86 14.87 -6.71 8.93
N ILE A 87 15.39 -7.56 9.82
CA ILE A 87 16.59 -7.27 10.61
C ILE A 87 17.76 -8.03 9.98
N ASP A 88 18.76 -7.30 9.49
CA ASP A 88 20.06 -7.89 9.14
C ASP A 88 20.87 -8.09 10.42
N ARG A 89 21.22 -9.35 10.68
CA ARG A 89 21.93 -9.80 11.88
C ARG A 89 23.40 -10.13 11.61
N GLU A 90 23.84 -10.05 10.36
CA GLU A 90 25.24 -10.21 9.97
C GLU A 90 26.01 -8.88 10.09
N ALA A 91 25.30 -7.75 10.00
CA ALA A 91 25.86 -6.44 10.31
C ALA A 91 26.19 -6.28 11.81
N ASP A 92 27.20 -5.46 12.11
CA ASP A 92 27.58 -5.10 13.47
C ASP A 92 27.65 -3.56 13.64
N PRO A 93 26.73 -2.94 14.42
CA PRO A 93 25.54 -3.53 15.01
C PRO A 93 24.50 -3.97 13.96
N TRP A 94 23.50 -4.75 14.37
CA TRP A 94 22.38 -5.18 13.52
C TRP A 94 21.65 -3.97 12.91
N ARG A 95 21.07 -4.17 11.73
CA ARG A 95 20.40 -3.11 10.94
C ARG A 95 18.94 -3.46 10.67
N ILE A 96 18.07 -2.46 10.69
CA ILE A 96 16.71 -2.58 10.12
C ILE A 96 16.81 -2.26 8.64
N VAL A 97 16.51 -3.22 7.79
CA VAL A 97 16.57 -3.07 6.33
C VAL A 97 15.16 -2.90 5.78
N PHE A 98 14.93 -1.84 5.00
CA PHE A 98 13.63 -1.52 4.44
C PHE A 98 13.55 -1.87 2.95
N ASP A 99 12.36 -2.19 2.48
CA ASP A 99 12.06 -2.54 1.08
C ASP A 99 12.12 -1.36 0.10
N ASN A 100 12.29 -0.13 0.60
CA ASN A 100 12.59 1.06 -0.21
C ASN A 100 14.10 1.24 -0.47
N GLY A 101 14.95 0.33 0.03
CA GLY A 101 16.40 0.34 -0.17
C GLY A 101 17.20 1.08 0.91
N SER A 102 16.53 1.79 1.83
CA SER A 102 17.16 2.37 3.02
C SER A 102 17.43 1.29 4.08
N TYR A 103 18.37 1.56 4.97
CA TYR A 103 18.55 0.77 6.19
C TYR A 103 19.02 1.65 7.34
N MET A 104 18.71 1.23 8.57
CA MET A 104 18.84 2.05 9.76
C MET A 104 19.51 1.29 10.92
N THR A 105 20.38 1.98 11.65
CA THR A 105 20.84 1.59 13.00
C THR A 105 20.28 2.55 14.05
N LEU A 106 19.97 2.04 15.25
CA LEU A 106 19.60 2.87 16.40
C LEU A 106 20.86 3.09 17.23
N ASP A 107 21.52 4.23 17.05
CA ASP A 107 22.86 4.47 17.59
C ASP A 107 22.89 4.56 19.12
N ASP A 108 21.78 4.97 19.74
CA ASP A 108 21.63 4.98 21.20
C ASP A 108 21.24 3.59 21.77
N TYR A 109 20.84 2.64 20.91
CA TYR A 109 20.37 1.30 21.28
C TYR A 109 20.91 0.24 20.29
N PRO A 110 22.23 0.13 20.09
CA PRO A 110 22.79 -0.78 19.11
C PRO A 110 22.40 -2.22 19.44
N ALA A 111 21.99 -2.99 18.43
CA ALA A 111 21.55 -4.36 18.57
C ALA A 111 22.67 -5.34 18.24
N HIS A 112 22.90 -6.31 19.13
CA HIS A 112 23.92 -7.36 19.02
C HIS A 112 23.37 -8.70 19.52
N PRO A 113 23.95 -9.85 19.11
CA PRO A 113 23.52 -11.16 19.59
C PRO A 113 23.46 -11.25 21.13
N GLY A 114 22.32 -11.66 21.67
CA GLY A 114 22.14 -11.87 23.12
C GLY A 114 21.79 -10.63 23.94
N GLU A 115 21.72 -9.44 23.34
CA GLU A 115 21.42 -8.21 24.06
C GLU A 115 19.92 -7.90 24.19
N LYS A 116 19.57 -7.13 25.23
CA LYS A 116 18.19 -6.67 25.45
C LYS A 116 17.76 -5.60 24.44
N ALA A 117 18.70 -4.81 23.91
CA ALA A 117 18.41 -3.76 22.92
C ALA A 117 17.75 -4.30 21.64
N ASN A 118 17.93 -5.60 21.36
CA ASN A 118 17.31 -6.30 20.25
C ASN A 118 15.77 -6.17 20.23
N THR A 119 15.12 -6.07 21.39
CA THR A 119 13.65 -5.89 21.45
C THR A 119 13.20 -4.51 20.96
N VAL A 120 14.08 -3.50 21.02
CA VAL A 120 13.81 -2.16 20.46
C VAL A 120 13.69 -2.22 18.94
N TYR A 121 14.46 -3.11 18.31
CA TYR A 121 14.38 -3.42 16.87
C TYR A 121 13.17 -4.32 16.54
N GLY A 122 12.59 -5.01 17.53
CA GLY A 122 11.50 -5.98 17.35
C GLY A 122 11.97 -7.43 17.24
N TRP A 123 13.25 -7.71 17.51
CA TRP A 123 13.73 -9.08 17.54
C TRP A 123 13.18 -9.83 18.76
N GLY A 124 12.48 -10.94 18.50
CA GLY A 124 11.83 -11.74 19.55
C GLY A 124 10.68 -11.02 20.26
N PHE A 125 10.22 -9.87 19.74
CA PHE A 125 9.17 -9.06 20.36
C PHE A 125 8.29 -8.42 19.28
N ALA A 126 6.98 -8.71 19.31
CA ALA A 126 6.02 -8.10 18.40
C ALA A 126 5.33 -6.90 19.08
N GLY A 127 5.27 -5.77 18.37
CA GLY A 127 4.40 -4.65 18.76
C GLY A 127 2.93 -4.98 18.54
N GLY A 128 2.03 -4.27 19.20
CA GLY A 128 0.59 -4.44 18.97
C GLY A 128 0.21 -3.89 17.59
N TRP A 129 -0.60 -4.59 16.79
CA TRP A 129 -1.00 -4.10 15.47
C TRP A 129 -2.31 -3.31 15.52
N SER A 130 -2.23 -2.07 16.01
CA SER A 130 -3.35 -1.16 16.26
C SER A 130 -3.06 0.27 15.79
N ASN A 131 -4.06 1.15 15.89
CA ASN A 131 -3.95 2.60 15.64
C ASN A 131 -3.36 3.38 16.83
N SER A 132 -2.63 2.72 17.73
CA SER A 132 -1.96 3.32 18.89
C SER A 132 -0.44 3.23 18.79
N LEU A 133 0.23 4.17 19.47
CA LEU A 133 1.69 4.18 19.64
C LEU A 133 2.13 3.16 20.69
N ASP A 134 3.10 2.34 20.31
CA ASP A 134 3.83 1.48 21.25
C ASP A 134 5.09 2.20 21.75
N ASP A 135 5.62 1.78 22.90
CA ASP A 135 6.91 2.30 23.37
C ASP A 135 8.05 1.76 22.47
N TYR A 136 7.94 0.49 22.09
CA TYR A 136 8.78 -0.27 21.18
C TYR A 136 7.99 -1.51 20.70
N PRO A 137 8.34 -2.18 19.59
CA PRO A 137 9.52 -1.96 18.76
C PRO A 137 9.37 -0.78 17.79
N ILE A 138 10.50 -0.14 17.48
CA ILE A 138 10.56 1.01 16.57
C ILE A 138 10.09 0.59 15.15
N THR A 139 10.43 -0.62 14.71
CA THR A 139 9.96 -1.19 13.43
C THR A 139 8.44 -1.22 13.32
N GLY A 140 7.74 -1.63 14.39
CA GLY A 140 6.28 -1.65 14.43
C GLY A 140 5.68 -0.26 14.27
N ASN A 141 6.18 0.72 15.03
CA ASN A 141 5.73 2.11 14.90
C ASN A 141 6.05 2.70 13.51
N LEU A 142 7.22 2.41 12.93
CA LEU A 142 7.59 2.88 11.59
C LEU A 142 6.67 2.35 10.50
N LEU A 143 6.36 1.06 10.52
CA LEU A 143 5.44 0.47 9.55
C LEU A 143 4.00 0.97 9.74
N LYS A 144 3.53 1.13 10.99
CA LYS A 144 2.24 1.76 11.27
C LYS A 144 2.18 3.19 10.73
N MET A 145 3.25 3.98 10.86
CA MET A 145 3.31 5.33 10.29
C MET A 145 3.26 5.28 8.75
N ALA A 146 4.07 4.42 8.14
CA ALA A 146 4.12 4.30 6.68
C ALA A 146 2.79 3.84 6.07
N TRP A 147 2.05 2.99 6.78
CA TRP A 147 0.74 2.50 6.37
C TRP A 147 -0.42 3.43 6.74
N GLY A 148 -0.14 4.57 7.38
CA GLY A 148 -1.15 5.54 7.80
C GLY A 148 -2.05 5.08 8.97
N MET A 149 -1.67 4.02 9.69
CA MET A 149 -2.41 3.56 10.87
C MET A 149 -2.27 4.52 12.05
N ILE A 150 -1.11 5.17 12.15
CA ILE A 150 -0.85 6.25 13.10
C ILE A 150 -0.40 7.49 12.33
N SER A 151 -0.95 8.64 12.71
CA SER A 151 -0.73 9.92 12.04
C SER A 151 0.19 10.83 12.83
N ILE A 152 0.61 11.95 12.24
CA ILE A 152 1.29 13.03 12.97
C ILE A 152 0.45 13.50 14.16
N GLU A 153 -0.87 13.55 14.03
CA GLU A 153 -1.77 13.92 15.14
C GLU A 153 -1.79 12.86 16.25
N THR A 154 -1.59 11.59 15.92
CA THR A 154 -1.37 10.52 16.92
C THR A 154 -0.08 10.78 17.70
N TRP A 155 0.98 11.20 16.99
CA TRP A 155 2.28 11.55 17.60
C TRP A 155 2.21 12.77 18.50
N LYS A 156 1.56 13.86 18.07
CA LYS A 156 1.39 15.07 18.90
C LYS A 156 0.65 14.79 20.22
N LYS A 157 -0.13 13.71 20.29
CA LYS A 157 -0.88 13.27 21.47
C LYS A 157 -0.17 12.16 22.26
N ALA A 158 1.05 11.79 21.86
CA ALA A 158 1.77 10.71 22.53
C ALA A 158 2.09 11.08 23.98
N ALA A 159 1.88 10.13 24.90
CA ALA A 159 2.36 10.28 26.26
C ALA A 159 3.90 10.33 26.27
N PRO A 160 4.55 11.09 27.17
CA PRO A 160 6.02 11.27 27.16
C PRO A 160 6.82 9.96 27.13
N GLY A 161 6.36 8.89 27.80
CA GLY A 161 7.03 7.59 27.82
C GLY A 161 7.13 6.90 26.45
N LYS A 162 6.26 7.25 25.49
CA LYS A 162 6.21 6.66 24.14
C LYS A 162 7.44 7.01 23.29
N LEU A 163 8.19 8.04 23.69
CA LEU A 163 9.39 8.49 22.99
C LEU A 163 10.69 7.95 23.59
N GLY A 164 10.63 7.12 24.63
CA GLY A 164 11.80 6.65 25.37
C GLY A 164 12.89 6.04 24.48
N TYR A 165 12.48 5.28 23.46
CA TYR A 165 13.38 4.55 22.58
C TYR A 165 13.70 5.27 21.25
N TRP A 166 13.22 6.50 21.05
CA TRP A 166 13.44 7.28 19.83
C TRP A 166 14.76 8.07 19.86
N GLY A 167 15.86 7.33 20.02
CA GLY A 167 17.22 7.90 20.08
C GLY A 167 17.76 8.41 18.76
N ARG A 168 19.05 8.73 18.76
CA ARG A 168 19.78 8.97 17.50
C ARG A 168 19.76 7.68 16.67
N ALA A 169 19.66 7.88 15.36
CA ALA A 169 19.68 6.80 14.39
C ALA A 169 20.48 7.24 13.16
N THR A 170 21.19 6.31 12.58
CA THR A 170 21.89 6.50 11.30
C THR A 170 21.10 5.78 10.22
N ILE A 171 20.77 6.49 9.13
CA ILE A 171 20.03 5.95 7.99
C ILE A 171 20.91 6.04 6.75
N THR A 172 21.18 4.89 6.14
CA THR A 172 21.87 4.80 4.85
C THR A 172 20.87 4.77 3.71
N ASN A 173 21.26 5.36 2.58
CA ASN A 173 20.39 5.59 1.41
C ASN A 173 19.06 6.26 1.81
N PRO A 174 19.08 7.40 2.52
CA PRO A 174 17.86 8.06 2.91
C PRO A 174 17.09 8.54 1.67
N VAL A 175 15.77 8.42 1.71
CA VAL A 175 14.85 8.96 0.69
C VAL A 175 14.95 10.49 0.63
N ASN A 176 15.04 11.14 1.80
CA ASN A 176 15.18 12.58 1.92
C ASN A 176 16.44 12.98 2.70
N SER A 177 17.16 14.00 2.23
CA SER A 177 18.32 14.55 2.95
C SER A 177 17.90 15.49 4.07
N LEU A 178 18.52 15.33 5.25
CA LEU A 178 18.36 16.25 6.38
C LEU A 178 18.98 17.63 6.12
N ASP A 179 19.92 17.75 5.18
CA ASP A 179 20.66 18.98 4.97
C ASP A 179 19.78 20.12 4.46
N ASN A 180 18.67 19.78 3.80
CA ASN A 180 17.70 20.69 3.21
C ASN A 180 16.95 21.56 4.23
N TYR A 181 17.01 21.23 5.53
CA TYR A 181 16.27 21.91 6.58
C TYR A 181 17.15 22.27 7.78
N ASP A 182 16.81 23.38 8.43
CA ASP A 182 17.08 23.60 9.84
C ASP A 182 15.97 22.94 10.67
N TRP A 183 16.40 22.12 11.64
CA TRP A 183 15.53 21.32 12.50
C TRP A 183 15.46 21.89 13.92
N SER A 184 16.13 23.01 14.22
CA SER A 184 16.26 23.58 15.56
C SER A 184 14.92 23.88 16.25
N LYS A 185 13.86 24.11 15.46
CA LYS A 185 12.49 24.37 15.93
C LYS A 185 11.51 23.23 15.68
N ALA A 186 11.95 22.14 15.04
CA ALA A 186 11.08 21.04 14.70
C ALA A 186 10.64 20.28 15.96
N THR A 187 9.33 20.15 16.17
CA THR A 187 8.75 19.54 17.38
C THR A 187 7.40 18.87 17.11
N LEU A 188 7.08 17.85 17.92
CA LEU A 188 5.74 17.27 17.98
C LEU A 188 4.84 18.01 19.00
N GLY A 189 5.35 19.07 19.65
CA GLY A 189 4.60 19.83 20.64
C GLY A 189 4.35 19.08 21.94
N ILE A 190 5.03 17.95 22.16
CA ILE A 190 4.95 17.18 23.39
C ILE A 190 5.80 17.91 24.43
N SER A 191 5.28 18.04 25.65
CA SER A 191 5.99 18.70 26.75
C SER A 191 5.85 17.89 28.02
N GLY A 192 6.87 17.96 28.88
CA GLY A 192 6.78 17.47 30.25
C GLY A 192 7.66 16.25 30.56
N GLY A 193 8.80 16.07 29.90
CA GLY A 193 9.73 15.02 30.31
C GLY A 193 11.11 15.02 29.63
N PRO A 194 12.01 14.11 30.06
CA PRO A 194 13.36 13.95 29.48
C PRO A 194 13.33 13.50 28.01
N TYR A 195 12.15 13.13 27.51
CA TYR A 195 11.92 12.64 26.15
C TYR A 195 11.54 13.76 25.17
N ASP A 196 11.44 15.01 25.64
CA ASP A 196 11.18 16.18 24.78
C ASP A 196 12.27 16.30 23.70
N ALA A 197 13.52 15.97 24.05
CA ALA A 197 14.66 15.93 23.13
C ALA A 197 14.59 14.83 22.06
N LYS A 198 13.80 13.77 22.27
CA LYS A 198 13.67 12.61 21.36
C LYS A 198 12.64 12.88 20.24
N GLN A 199 11.80 13.91 20.37
CA GLN A 199 10.81 14.29 19.36
C GLN A 199 11.44 14.56 17.99
N ILE A 200 12.57 15.28 17.97
CA ILE A 200 13.27 15.62 16.74
C ILE A 200 13.78 14.36 16.01
N SER A 201 14.14 13.30 16.74
CA SER A 201 14.57 12.03 16.16
C SER A 201 13.43 11.35 15.41
N VAL A 202 12.21 11.34 15.98
CA VAL A 202 11.02 10.81 15.29
C VAL A 202 10.84 11.52 13.95
N ILE A 203 10.87 12.85 13.97
CA ILE A 203 10.64 13.69 12.79
C ILE A 203 11.72 13.41 11.72
N LYS A 204 12.99 13.40 12.11
CA LYS A 204 14.10 13.16 11.19
C LYS A 204 14.07 11.77 10.59
N ILE A 205 13.82 10.73 11.40
CA ILE A 205 13.73 9.34 10.93
C ILE A 205 12.57 9.18 9.94
N ALA A 206 11.37 9.65 10.29
CA ALA A 206 10.20 9.55 9.41
C ALA A 206 10.43 10.30 8.09
N TYR A 207 11.07 11.46 8.13
CA TYR A 207 11.42 12.22 6.94
C TYR A 207 12.46 11.51 6.08
N GLN A 208 13.58 11.07 6.67
CA GLN A 208 14.66 10.39 5.94
C GLN A 208 14.20 9.09 5.29
N LEU A 209 13.28 8.36 5.92
CA LEU A 209 12.70 7.13 5.33
C LEU A 209 11.62 7.42 4.29
N GLY A 210 11.26 8.68 4.04
CA GLY A 210 10.23 9.05 3.07
C GLY A 210 8.80 8.76 3.53
N ILE A 211 8.60 8.55 4.84
CA ILE A 211 7.28 8.36 5.46
C ILE A 211 6.56 9.71 5.57
N TRP A 212 7.28 10.74 6.02
CA TRP A 212 6.78 12.12 6.06
C TRP A 212 7.39 12.95 4.95
N SER A 213 6.58 13.81 4.35
CA SER A 213 6.97 14.71 3.28
C SER A 213 7.62 16.00 3.81
N GLY A 214 8.18 16.81 2.89
CA GLY A 214 8.67 18.15 3.23
C GLY A 214 7.59 19.03 3.86
N LYS A 215 6.36 18.98 3.33
CA LYS A 215 5.22 19.75 3.86
C LYS A 215 4.85 19.33 5.28
N ASP A 216 4.96 18.03 5.58
CA ASP A 216 4.67 17.51 6.91
C ASP A 216 5.68 18.05 7.93
N VAL A 217 6.97 18.00 7.63
CA VAL A 217 8.01 18.47 8.55
C VAL A 217 8.05 20.00 8.67
N GLU A 218 7.73 20.73 7.61
CA GLU A 218 7.52 22.18 7.66
C GLU A 218 6.37 22.53 8.63
N GLY A 219 5.27 21.77 8.58
CA GLY A 219 4.16 21.89 9.53
C GLY A 219 4.51 21.54 10.99
N LEU A 220 5.65 20.89 11.20
CA LEU A 220 6.22 20.58 12.52
C LEU A 220 7.31 21.56 12.94
N GLY A 221 7.61 22.59 12.14
CA GLY A 221 8.57 23.64 12.48
C GLY A 221 9.95 23.48 11.86
N ALA A 222 10.19 22.51 10.97
CA ALA A 222 11.39 22.47 10.16
C ALA A 222 11.38 23.66 9.16
N VAL A 223 12.54 24.30 8.97
CA VAL A 223 12.66 25.48 8.10
C VAL A 223 13.60 25.15 6.95
N LYS A 224 13.17 25.32 5.69
CA LYS A 224 14.06 25.13 4.53
C LYS A 224 15.26 26.06 4.62
N LYS A 225 16.45 25.52 4.31
CA LYS A 225 17.67 26.31 4.14
C LYS A 225 17.78 26.91 2.75
#